data_AF-A0A1C7W3X0-F1
#
_entry.id   AF-A0A1C7W3X0-F1
#
_cell.length_a   1.000
_cell.length_b   1.000
_cell.length_c   1.000
_cell.angle_alpha   90.00
_cell.angle_beta   90.00
_cell.angle_gamma   90.00
#
_symmetry.space_group_name_H-M   'P 1'
#
loop_
_entity.id
_entity.type
_entity.pdbx_description
1 polymer ?
#
loop_
_entity_poly.entity_id
_entity_poly.type
_entity_poly.pdbx_seq_one_letter_code
_entity_poly.pdbx_strand_id
1 'polypeptide(L)' 'MLPTKGSHPEMNVLYIGGFILKQLHECKRGRMTITQLMKIGAKELSVSVDHIILALDWLYIISAIGYDRQEVFINEAA' A
#
# COMPACT_ATOMS: atom_id res chain seq x y z
N MET A 1 6.06 4.49 11.73
CA MET A 1 5.63 5.62 12.59
C MET A 1 4.35 5.21 13.29
N LEU A 2 4.19 5.44 14.60
CA LEU A 2 2.90 5.29 15.28
C LEU A 2 2.25 6.67 15.38
N PRO A 3 0.95 6.83 15.11
CA PRO A 3 0.33 8.14 15.12
C PRO A 3 0.33 8.68 16.56
N THR A 4 1.02 9.80 16.77
CA THR A 4 0.97 10.57 18.03
C THR A 4 -0.13 11.63 17.95
N LYS A 5 -0.51 12.24 19.08
CA LYS A 5 -1.46 13.36 19.08
C LYS A 5 -1.05 14.44 18.07
N GLY A 6 -1.99 14.86 17.21
CA GLY A 6 -1.76 15.83 16.14
C GLY A 6 -1.25 15.25 14.81
N SER A 7 -1.04 13.94 14.72
CA SER A 7 -0.71 13.28 13.45
C SER A 7 -1.94 13.16 12.57
N HIS A 8 -1.76 13.24 11.26
CA HIS A 8 -2.77 12.78 10.29
C HIS A 8 -2.67 11.24 10.19
N PRO A 9 -3.63 10.48 10.76
CA PRO A 9 -3.54 9.02 10.80
C PRO A 9 -3.48 8.38 9.42
N GLU A 10 -4.01 9.09 8.41
CA GLU A 10 -4.04 8.68 7.00
C GLU A 10 -2.64 8.66 6.35
N MET A 11 -1.67 9.40 6.91
CA MET A 11 -0.26 9.35 6.48
C MET A 11 0.52 8.21 7.14
N ASN A 12 -0.11 7.45 8.03
CA ASN A 12 0.56 6.35 8.72
C ASN A 12 0.82 5.18 7.77
N VAL A 13 2.03 4.61 7.84
CA VAL A 13 2.43 3.43 7.05
C VAL A 13 1.44 2.27 7.17
N LEU A 14 0.88 2.04 8.37
CA LEU A 14 -0.12 0.98 8.59
C LEU A 14 -1.45 1.30 7.89
N TYR A 15 -1.88 2.57 7.92
CA TYR A 15 -3.09 3.02 7.24
C TYR A 15 -2.94 2.93 5.73
N ILE A 16 -1.82 3.45 5.20
CA ILE A 16 -1.49 3.37 3.78
C ILE A 16 -1.39 1.91 3.32
N GLY A 17 -0.77 1.04 4.12
CA GLY A 17 -0.71 -0.38 3.81
C GLY A 17 -2.10 -1.04 3.80
N GLY A 18 -2.95 -0.76 4.78
CA GLY A 18 -4.35 -1.22 4.78
C GLY A 18 -5.13 -0.72 3.56
N PHE A 19 -4.92 0.54 3.17
CA PHE A 19 -5.49 1.10 1.95
C PHE A 19 -5.02 0.36 0.69
N ILE A 20 -3.71 0.09 0.54
CA ILE A 20 -3.16 -0.67 -0.58
C ILE A 20 -3.77 -2.08 -0.65
N LEU A 21 -3.88 -2.77 0.48
CA LEU A 21 -4.49 -4.10 0.55
C LEU A 21 -5.95 -4.06 0.11
N LYS A 22 -6.72 -3.05 0.54
CA LYS A 22 -8.10 -2.86 0.09
C LYS A 22 -8.18 -2.66 -1.42
N GLN A 23 -7.34 -1.81 -2.00
CA GLN A 23 -7.29 -1.57 -3.45
C GLN A 23 -6.96 -2.84 -4.24
N LEU A 24 -5.99 -3.64 -3.76
CA LEU A 24 -5.64 -4.92 -4.37
C LEU A 24 -6.79 -5.93 -4.29
N HIS A 25 -7.49 -5.98 -3.16
CA HIS A 25 -8.64 -6.89 -2.95
C HIS A 25 -9.85 -6.51 -3.83
N GLU A 26 -10.14 -5.22 -3.97
CA GLU A 26 -11.25 -4.72 -4.80
C GLU A 26 -10.90 -4.73 -6.30
N CYS A 27 -9.62 -4.85 -6.66
CA CYS A 27 -9.19 -4.98 -8.04
C CYS A 27 -9.60 -6.34 -8.61
N LYS A 28 -10.38 -6.36 -9.69
CA LYS A 28 -10.86 -7.59 -10.36
C LYS A 28 -9.74 -8.58 -10.75
N ARG A 29 -8.53 -8.10 -11.01
CA ARG A 29 -7.38 -8.94 -11.38
C ARG A 29 -6.59 -9.44 -10.16
N GLY A 30 -6.85 -8.90 -8.97
CA GLY A 30 -6.08 -9.15 -7.75
C GLY A 30 -4.63 -8.64 -7.81
N ARG A 31 -4.28 -7.86 -8.85
CA ARG A 31 -2.94 -7.34 -9.10
C ARG A 31 -2.99 -5.91 -9.62
N MET A 32 -2.05 -5.08 -9.19
CA MET A 32 -1.92 -3.69 -9.64
C MET A 32 -0.46 -3.33 -9.84
N THR A 33 -0.16 -2.43 -10.77
CA THR A 33 1.22 -1.95 -10.93
C THR A 33 1.60 -0.98 -9.81
N ILE A 34 2.89 -0.91 -9.47
CA ILE A 34 3.39 0.08 -8.50
C ILE A 34 2.96 1.50 -8.90
N THR A 35 3.06 1.85 -10.18
CA THR A 35 2.66 3.17 -10.69
C THR A 35 1.17 3.46 -10.50
N GLN A 36 0.30 2.46 -10.64
CA GLN A 36 -1.13 2.60 -10.35
C GLN A 36 -1.37 2.87 -8.86
N LEU A 37 -0.72 2.11 -7.99
CA LEU A 37 -0.80 2.29 -6.54
C LEU A 37 -0.28 3.67 -6.11
N MET A 38 0.83 4.12 -6.68
CA MET A 38 1.38 5.46 -6.46
C MET A 38 0.39 6.56 -6.86
N LYS A 39 -0.22 6.44 -8.04
CA LYS A 39 -1.20 7.42 -8.54
C LYS A 39 -2.46 7.49 -7.69
N ILE A 40 -2.96 6.33 -7.25
CA ILE A 40 -4.17 6.24 -6.42
C ILE A 40 -3.87 6.77 -5.02
N GLY A 41 -2.78 6.34 -4.39
CA GLY A 41 -2.39 6.82 -3.06
C GLY A 41 -2.13 8.33 -3.03
N ALA A 42 -1.44 8.88 -4.03
CA ALA A 42 -1.20 10.31 -4.13
C ALA A 42 -2.51 11.11 -4.30
N LYS A 43 -3.48 10.57 -5.05
CA LYS A 43 -4.78 11.23 -5.29
C LYS A 43 -5.72 11.12 -4.10
N GLU A 44 -5.84 9.94 -3.50
CA GLU A 44 -6.86 9.65 -2.48
C GLU A 44 -6.38 9.98 -1.06
N LEU A 45 -5.10 9.76 -0.77
CA LEU A 45 -4.54 9.98 0.57
C LEU A 45 -3.74 11.28 0.67
N SER A 46 -3.50 11.97 -0.46
CA SER A 46 -2.63 13.17 -0.54
C SER A 46 -1.23 12.94 0.07
N VAL A 47 -0.72 11.70 0.00
CA VAL A 47 0.59 11.31 0.55
C VAL A 47 1.69 11.35 -0.51
N SER A 48 2.93 11.57 -0.08
CA SER A 48 4.09 11.47 -0.98
C SER A 48 4.33 10.03 -1.42
N VAL A 49 4.99 9.88 -2.57
CA VAL A 49 5.41 8.57 -3.10
C VAL A 49 6.25 7.80 -2.08
N ASP A 50 7.09 8.48 -1.30
CA ASP A 50 7.94 7.85 -0.29
C ASP A 50 7.14 7.09 0.78
N HIS A 51 5.99 7.64 1.20
CA HIS A 51 5.13 6.97 2.18
C HIS A 51 4.49 5.71 1.60
N ILE A 52 4.18 5.71 0.29
CA ILE A 52 3.65 4.56 -0.43
C ILE A 52 4.72 3.49 -0.57
N ILE A 53 5.94 3.87 -0.95
CA ILE A 53 7.09 2.95 -1.03
C ILE A 53 7.34 2.32 0.35
N LEU A 54 7.38 3.12 1.41
CA LEU A 54 7.60 2.61 2.76
C LEU A 54 6.51 1.62 3.22
N ALA A 55 5.26 1.86 2.82
CA ALA A 55 4.16 0.93 3.08
C ALA A 55 4.27 -0.35 2.26
N LEU A 56 4.66 -0.27 0.98
CA LEU A 56 4.92 -1.44 0.14
C LEU A 56 6.08 -2.28 0.68
N ASP A 57 7.19 -1.65 1.05
CA ASP A 57 8.34 -2.33 1.66
C ASP A 57 7.93 -3.05 2.93
N TRP A 58 7.17 -2.38 3.81
CA TRP A 58 6.65 -2.99 5.02
C TRP A 58 5.75 -4.20 4.72
N LEU A 59 4.76 -4.06 3.83
CA LEU A 59 3.85 -5.14 3.44
C LEU A 59 4.59 -6.33 2.82
N TYR A 60 5.62 -6.07 2.02
CA TYR A 60 6.47 -7.09 1.41
C TYR A 60 7.29 -7.83 2.46
N ILE A 61 7.92 -7.11 3.40
CA ILE A 61 8.71 -7.70 4.48
C ILE A 61 7.88 -8.64 5.35
N ILE A 62 6.63 -8.30 5.64
CA ILE A 62 5.72 -9.16 6.41
C ILE A 62 5.05 -10.24 5.55
N SER A 63 5.43 -10.38 4.29
CA SER A 63 4.88 -11.33 3.32
C SER A 63 3.38 -11.18 3.06
N ALA A 64 2.79 -10.00 3.29
CA ALA A 64 1.39 -9.73 2.99
C ALA A 64 1.14 -9.53 1.49
N ILE A 65 2.17 -9.07 0.76
CA ILE A 65 2.11 -8.89 -0.70
C ILE A 65 3.30 -9.55 -1.40
N GLY A 66 3.07 -9.96 -2.64
CA GLY A 66 4.10 -10.38 -3.58
C GLY A 66 4.36 -9.31 -4.64
N TYR A 67 5.49 -9.45 -5.34
CA TYR A 67 5.92 -8.57 -6.42
C TYR A 67 6.39 -9.38 -7.63
N ASP A 68 5.85 -9.07 -8.81
CA ASP A 68 6.24 -9.68 -10.10
C ASP A 68 6.34 -8.62 -11.19
N ARG A 69 7.55 -8.36 -11.70
CA ARG A 69 7.81 -7.51 -12.89
C ARG A 69 6.98 -6.21 -12.94
N GLN A 70 6.88 -5.49 -11.81
CA GLN A 70 6.13 -4.24 -11.57
C GLN A 70 4.71 -4.37 -11.03
N GLU A 71 4.15 -5.58 -10.95
CA GLU A 71 2.84 -5.84 -10.36
C GLU A 71 2.97 -6.29 -8.90
N VAL A 72 2.08 -5.77 -8.07
CA VAL A 72 1.89 -6.12 -6.66
C VAL A 72 0.58 -6.89 -6.52
N PHE A 73 0.58 -7.92 -5.68
CA PHE A 73 -0.59 -8.77 -5.42
C PHE A 73 -0.61 -9.23 -3.96
N ILE A 74 -1.79 -9.58 -3.43
CA ILE A 74 -1.90 -10.11 -2.07
C ILE A 74 -1.35 -11.54 -2.05
N ASN A 75 -0.49 -11.85 -1.08
CA ASN A 75 -0.13 -13.23 -0.80
C ASN A 75 -1.26 -13.87 0.00
N GLU A 76 -2.10 -14.66 -0.67
CA GLU A 76 -2.98 -15.58 0.03
C GLU A 76 -2.09 -16.64 0.66
N ALA A 77 -2.03 -16.68 1.99
CA ALA A 77 -1.35 -17.77 2.68
C ALA A 77 -2.03 -19.08 2.28
N ALA A 78 -1.29 -19.95 1.60
CA ALA A 78 -1.73 -21.28 1.18
C ALA A 78 -2.06 -22.18 2.38
#